data_AF-A0AAW0RGL7-F1
#
_entry.id   AF-A0AAW0RGL7-F1
#
_cell.length_a   1.000
_cell.length_b   1.000
_cell.length_c   1.000
_cell.angle_alpha   90.00
_cell.angle_beta   90.00
_cell.angle_gamma   90.00
#
_symmetry.space_group_name_H-M   'P 1'
#
loop_
_entity.id
_entity.type
_entity.pdbx_description
1 polymer ?
#
loop_
_entity_poly.entity_id
_entity_poly.type
_entity_poly.pdbx_seq_one_letter_code
_entity_poly.pdbx_strand_id
1 'polypeptide(L)'
;GRSFQHLDRRSEIVRPLLHRQRHRRHRRSQLRLRPVLGRRSIGSASNAVGFNGVDGIFGLGPVDLTQNTVSNAATVPTFLDNLYKQGSIPSEVLGVYFKPEAGSDTNDNNGELTLGGVDSTKYTGALNYVPTLKSGNAAAYWGVSIASFNYGSTVLASGATGIVDTGTTLIYIPSAAYSKYLSASGGRTDPTTGLVSYTTKPTGNFSIKIGTVTYTLTPAQYLVPTSQYGFFGLSAGKYYSWIANGGTGSVNTIIGQKFLENYYSVYDTTNARIGFATAA
;
A
#
# COMPACT_ATOMS: atom_id res chain seq x y z
N GLY A 1 11.23 29.43 -13.23
CA GLY A 1 12.04 28.21 -13.12
C GLY A 1 12.65 28.13 -11.73
N ARG A 2 12.08 27.29 -10.85
CA ARG A 2 12.74 26.73 -9.67
C ARG A 2 12.21 25.32 -9.48
N SER A 3 13.17 24.44 -9.19
CA SER A 3 13.14 22.98 -9.24
C SER A 3 12.08 22.35 -8.33
N PHE A 4 11.25 21.47 -8.89
CA PHE A 4 10.51 20.44 -8.14
C PHE A 4 11.51 19.35 -7.76
N GLN A 5 12.11 19.48 -6.58
CA GLN A 5 12.93 18.45 -5.98
C GLN A 5 12.66 18.41 -4.48
N HIS A 6 11.55 17.79 -4.06
CA HIS A 6 11.55 17.08 -2.77
C HIS A 6 10.37 16.14 -2.53
N LEU A 7 9.93 15.39 -3.54
CA LEU A 7 9.17 14.16 -3.34
C LEU A 7 9.82 13.13 -4.25
N ASP A 8 10.24 12.01 -3.65
CA ASP A 8 10.96 10.89 -4.27
C ASP A 8 12.51 10.99 -4.37
N ARG A 9 13.18 10.83 -3.22
CA ARG A 9 14.59 10.37 -3.16
C ARG A 9 14.70 9.00 -2.49
N ARG A 10 13.73 8.11 -2.69
CA ARG A 10 13.81 6.74 -2.15
C ARG A 10 13.49 5.64 -3.17
N SER A 11 13.17 6.00 -4.41
CA SER A 11 13.18 5.07 -5.55
C SER A 11 14.58 4.67 -6.07
N GLU A 12 15.69 5.12 -5.45
CA GLU A 12 17.06 4.81 -5.91
C GLU A 12 17.60 3.44 -5.45
N ILE A 13 16.82 2.64 -4.72
CA ILE A 13 17.18 1.27 -4.37
C ILE A 13 16.08 0.33 -4.86
N VAL A 14 16.05 0.06 -6.17
CA VAL A 14 15.67 -1.19 -6.88
C VAL A 14 15.55 -0.80 -8.36
N ARG A 15 16.66 -0.90 -9.11
CA ARG A 15 16.79 -0.39 -10.48
C ARG A 15 16.73 -1.43 -11.61
N PRO A 16 16.16 -2.64 -11.44
CA PRO A 16 15.69 -3.35 -12.64
C PRO A 16 14.35 -4.07 -12.44
N LEU A 17 13.24 -3.32 -12.44
CA LEU A 17 11.94 -3.88 -12.85
C LEU A 17 11.19 -3.03 -13.89
N LEU A 18 11.68 -1.83 -14.21
CA LEU A 18 10.98 -0.85 -15.05
C LEU A 18 11.46 -0.75 -16.51
N HIS A 19 12.45 -1.55 -16.92
CA HIS A 19 12.98 -1.51 -18.29
C HIS A 19 12.52 -2.71 -19.12
N ARG A 20 11.26 -2.68 -19.61
CA ARG A 20 10.84 -3.19 -20.94
C ARG A 20 9.30 -3.14 -21.06
N GLN A 21 8.78 -2.00 -21.47
CA GLN A 21 7.38 -1.87 -21.90
C GLN A 21 7.28 -2.13 -23.42
N ARG A 22 6.37 -3.02 -23.83
CA ARG A 22 5.87 -3.11 -25.21
C ARG A 22 4.35 -3.06 -25.20
N HIS A 23 3.82 -2.26 -26.13
CA HIS A 23 2.42 -1.86 -26.33
C HIS A 23 1.36 -2.96 -26.26
N ARG A 24 0.17 -2.62 -25.73
CA ARG A 24 -1.14 -2.80 -26.39
C ARG A 24 -2.25 -1.96 -25.71
N ARG A 25 -3.24 -1.57 -26.51
CA ARG A 25 -4.27 -0.53 -26.25
C ARG A 25 -5.20 -0.89 -25.07
N HIS A 26 -5.38 0.03 -24.12
CA HIS A 26 -6.36 -0.09 -23.03
C HIS A 26 -7.74 0.46 -23.42
N ARG A 27 -8.81 -0.28 -23.08
CA ARG A 27 -10.18 0.24 -23.01
C ARG A 27 -10.38 0.90 -21.65
N ARG A 28 -10.94 2.11 -21.66
CA ARG A 28 -11.16 2.97 -20.48
C ARG A 28 -12.27 2.41 -19.59
N SER A 29 -12.00 2.19 -18.30
CA SER A 29 -13.01 2.12 -17.25
C SER A 29 -13.41 3.55 -16.85
N GLN A 30 -14.69 3.91 -16.96
CA GLN A 30 -15.21 5.22 -16.56
C GLN A 30 -15.77 5.12 -15.13
N LEU A 31 -15.07 5.69 -14.14
CA LEU A 31 -15.71 6.11 -12.90
C LEU A 31 -16.62 7.32 -13.23
N ARG A 32 -17.93 7.09 -13.35
CA ARG A 32 -18.91 8.18 -13.54
C ARG A 32 -19.23 8.84 -12.20
N LEU A 33 -18.47 9.87 -11.85
CA LEU A 33 -18.83 10.80 -10.79
C LEU A 33 -19.97 11.70 -11.29
N ARG A 34 -21.08 11.78 -10.55
CA ARG A 34 -22.14 12.78 -10.81
C ARG A 34 -21.54 14.19 -10.65
N PRO A 35 -22.06 15.22 -11.36
CA PRO A 35 -21.53 16.57 -11.34
C PRO A 35 -21.90 17.26 -10.02
N VAL A 36 -21.19 16.93 -8.94
CA VAL A 36 -21.40 17.53 -7.60
C VAL A 36 -20.25 18.47 -7.23
N LEU A 37 -19.23 18.59 -8.09
CA LEU A 37 -17.90 18.99 -7.64
C LEU A 37 -17.54 20.39 -8.14
N GLY A 38 -18.11 21.40 -7.48
CA GLY A 38 -17.66 22.78 -7.64
C GLY A 38 -16.23 22.94 -7.10
N ARG A 39 -15.32 23.41 -7.97
CA ARG A 39 -13.93 23.87 -7.69
C ARG A 39 -13.07 22.90 -6.84
N ARG A 40 -12.34 22.02 -7.52
CA ARG A 40 -11.29 21.19 -6.91
C ARG A 40 -9.91 21.63 -7.36
N SER A 41 -8.94 21.58 -6.45
CA SER A 41 -7.54 21.74 -6.80
C SER A 41 -7.01 20.42 -7.35
N ILE A 42 -6.38 20.45 -8.52
CA ILE A 42 -5.75 19.30 -9.18
C ILE A 42 -4.36 19.74 -9.62
N GLY A 43 -3.35 18.91 -9.31
CA GLY A 43 -2.00 19.11 -9.85
C GLY A 43 -1.93 18.70 -11.31
N SER A 44 -1.39 19.58 -12.17
CA SER A 44 -1.07 19.25 -13.55
C SER A 44 0.45 19.20 -13.71
N ALA A 45 1.01 18.00 -13.86
CA ALA A 45 2.44 17.81 -13.93
C ALA A 45 3.00 18.18 -15.32
N SER A 46 4.05 19.00 -15.35
CA SER A 46 4.87 19.19 -16.56
C SER A 46 6.00 18.16 -16.67
N ASN A 47 6.30 17.44 -15.58
CA ASN A 47 7.29 16.39 -15.48
C ASN A 47 6.77 15.29 -14.55
N ALA A 48 6.90 14.03 -14.94
CA ALA A 48 6.50 12.87 -14.16
C ALA A 48 7.46 11.69 -14.42
N VAL A 49 7.80 10.95 -13.37
CA VAL A 49 8.68 9.78 -13.43
C VAL A 49 8.02 8.63 -12.68
N GLY A 50 8.05 7.42 -13.22
CA GLY A 50 7.48 6.23 -12.57
C GLY A 50 5.98 5.99 -12.78
N PHE A 51 5.31 6.82 -13.58
CA PHE A 51 3.85 6.74 -13.83
C PHE A 51 3.46 5.92 -15.07
N ASN A 52 4.30 4.96 -15.49
CA ASN A 52 3.97 4.13 -16.65
C ASN A 52 2.70 3.32 -16.36
N GLY A 53 1.69 3.46 -17.22
CA GLY A 53 0.41 2.74 -17.09
C GLY A 53 -0.71 3.51 -16.38
N VAL A 54 -0.46 4.72 -15.87
CA VAL A 54 -1.48 5.57 -15.22
C VAL A 54 -1.34 7.04 -15.62
N ASP A 55 -2.44 7.80 -15.54
CA ASP A 55 -2.44 9.24 -15.85
C ASP A 55 -1.93 10.11 -14.68
N GLY A 56 -1.89 9.57 -13.46
CA GLY A 56 -1.47 10.29 -12.26
C GLY A 56 -1.82 9.56 -10.96
N ILE A 57 -1.80 10.28 -9.84
CA ILE A 57 -2.19 9.79 -8.50
C ILE A 57 -3.53 10.41 -8.10
N PHE A 58 -4.42 9.56 -7.60
CA PHE A 58 -5.60 9.99 -6.86
C PHE A 58 -5.28 10.06 -5.37
N GLY A 59 -4.86 11.23 -4.89
CA GLY A 59 -4.33 11.41 -3.54
C GLY A 59 -5.41 11.38 -2.46
N LEU A 60 -5.42 10.31 -1.67
CA LEU A 60 -6.34 10.07 -0.54
C LEU A 60 -5.61 9.90 0.80
N GLY A 61 -4.36 10.36 0.88
CA GLY A 61 -3.62 10.48 2.13
C GLY A 61 -4.12 11.66 2.97
N PRO A 62 -3.74 11.76 4.25
CA PRO A 62 -4.12 12.89 5.10
C PRO A 62 -3.72 14.24 4.49
N VAL A 63 -4.55 15.26 4.72
CA VAL A 63 -4.39 16.60 4.15
C VAL A 63 -3.03 17.23 4.49
N ASP A 64 -2.42 16.87 5.62
CA ASP A 64 -1.11 17.37 6.03
C ASP A 64 0.02 17.03 5.05
N LEU A 65 -0.12 15.97 4.24
CA LEU A 65 0.84 15.64 3.18
C LEU A 65 0.84 16.65 2.03
N THR A 66 -0.17 17.52 1.95
CA THR A 66 -0.26 18.58 0.95
C THR A 66 0.45 19.86 1.38
N GLN A 67 0.94 19.93 2.63
CA GLN A 67 1.65 21.09 3.14
C GLN A 67 2.86 21.42 2.26
N ASN A 68 3.02 22.69 1.92
CA ASN A 68 4.11 23.22 1.08
C ASN A 68 4.16 22.64 -0.35
N THR A 69 3.11 21.97 -0.83
CA THR A 69 3.05 21.47 -2.22
C THR A 69 2.64 22.56 -3.22
N VAL A 70 2.03 23.65 -2.73
CA VAL A 70 1.65 24.84 -3.50
C VAL A 70 2.04 26.11 -2.74
N SER A 71 2.27 27.22 -3.45
CA SER A 71 2.72 28.48 -2.84
C SER A 71 1.60 29.37 -2.31
N ASN A 72 0.35 29.13 -2.73
CA ASN A 72 -0.80 29.99 -2.46
C ASN A 72 -1.74 29.46 -1.37
N ALA A 73 -1.41 28.34 -0.72
CA ALA A 73 -2.19 27.77 0.36
C ALA A 73 -1.28 26.98 1.31
N ALA A 74 -1.63 26.96 2.60
CA ALA A 74 -0.90 26.17 3.60
C ALA A 74 -1.10 24.66 3.37
N THR A 75 -2.33 24.25 3.04
CA THR A 75 -2.71 22.89 2.65
C THR A 75 -3.69 22.95 1.47
N VAL A 76 -3.84 21.82 0.78
CA VAL A 76 -4.81 21.60 -0.29
C VAL A 76 -5.81 20.55 0.20
N PRO A 77 -7.09 20.90 0.46
CA PRO A 77 -8.10 19.93 0.86
C PRO A 77 -8.19 18.77 -0.15
N THR A 78 -8.17 17.55 0.36
CA THR A 78 -8.21 16.32 -0.41
C THR A 78 -9.58 16.13 -1.07
N PHE A 79 -9.71 15.10 -1.91
CA PHE A 79 -10.99 14.76 -2.49
C PHE A 79 -12.04 14.41 -1.42
N LEU A 80 -11.66 13.66 -0.37
CA LEU A 80 -12.58 13.28 0.70
C LEU A 80 -12.97 14.48 1.56
N ASP A 81 -12.02 15.35 1.93
CA ASP A 81 -12.29 16.61 2.64
C ASP A 81 -13.39 17.42 1.95
N ASN A 82 -13.27 17.57 0.62
CA ASN A 82 -14.22 18.32 -0.18
C ASN A 82 -15.59 17.65 -0.23
N LEU A 83 -15.66 16.31 -0.39
CA LEU A 83 -16.94 15.60 -0.38
C LEU A 83 -17.66 15.74 0.96
N TYR A 84 -16.93 15.61 2.06
CA TYR A 84 -17.49 15.74 3.41
C TYR A 84 -17.97 17.16 3.65
N LYS A 85 -17.14 18.17 3.36
CA LYS A 85 -17.49 19.60 3.51
C LYS A 85 -18.69 20.02 2.66
N GLN A 86 -18.89 19.39 1.50
CA GLN A 86 -20.04 19.63 0.62
C GLN A 86 -21.29 18.84 1.02
N GLY A 87 -21.23 18.03 2.10
CA GLY A 87 -22.33 17.17 2.53
C GLY A 87 -22.65 16.03 1.57
N SER A 88 -21.74 15.71 0.63
CA SER A 88 -21.94 14.64 -0.35
C SER A 88 -21.71 13.25 0.25
N ILE A 89 -20.96 13.18 1.35
CA ILE A 89 -20.77 11.97 2.15
C ILE A 89 -21.04 12.31 3.62
N PRO A 90 -21.62 11.37 4.40
CA PRO A 90 -22.02 11.63 5.78
C PRO A 90 -20.85 11.63 6.77
N SER A 91 -19.71 11.07 6.39
CA SER A 91 -18.49 11.02 7.20
C SER A 91 -17.27 11.00 6.29
N GLU A 92 -16.14 11.46 6.79
CA GLU A 92 -14.89 11.45 6.02
C GLU A 92 -14.17 10.11 6.23
N VAL A 93 -14.77 9.06 5.67
CA VAL A 93 -14.32 7.67 5.78
C VAL A 93 -14.15 7.09 4.39
N LEU A 94 -13.01 6.45 4.17
CA LEU A 94 -12.71 5.69 2.96
C LEU A 94 -12.59 4.21 3.31
N GLY A 95 -13.46 3.39 2.72
CA GLY A 95 -13.29 1.95 2.67
C GLY A 95 -12.55 1.51 1.40
N VAL A 96 -11.61 0.58 1.52
CA VAL A 96 -10.82 0.06 0.39
C VAL A 96 -10.83 -1.46 0.39
N TYR A 97 -11.33 -2.02 -0.70
CA TYR A 97 -11.26 -3.43 -1.03
C TYR A 97 -10.31 -3.63 -2.21
N PHE A 98 -9.28 -4.44 -2.00
CA PHE A 98 -8.51 -5.04 -3.09
C PHE A 98 -8.74 -6.53 -3.10
N LYS A 99 -8.57 -7.12 -4.29
CA LYS A 99 -8.63 -8.56 -4.48
C LYS A 99 -7.34 -9.04 -5.13
N PRO A 100 -6.78 -10.20 -4.73
CA PRO A 100 -5.63 -10.75 -5.41
C PRO A 100 -5.93 -11.02 -6.88
N GLU A 101 -5.02 -10.59 -7.75
CA GLU A 101 -5.08 -10.86 -9.18
C GLU A 101 -4.98 -12.37 -9.48
N ALA A 102 -5.85 -12.87 -10.34
CA ALA A 102 -5.97 -14.30 -10.64
C ALA A 102 -5.42 -14.60 -12.04
N GLY A 103 -4.48 -15.54 -12.12
CA GLY A 103 -3.89 -15.92 -13.40
C GLY A 103 -2.85 -14.90 -13.88
N SER A 104 -2.85 -14.63 -15.18
CA SER A 104 -1.88 -13.75 -15.84
C SER A 104 -2.51 -12.47 -16.40
N ASP A 105 -3.79 -12.23 -16.13
CA ASP A 105 -4.38 -10.93 -16.42
C ASP A 105 -3.77 -9.89 -15.48
N THR A 106 -3.77 -8.65 -15.93
CA THR A 106 -3.22 -7.49 -15.21
C THR A 106 -4.22 -6.33 -15.20
N ASN A 107 -5.47 -6.57 -15.65
CA ASN A 107 -6.49 -5.53 -15.84
C ASN A 107 -7.84 -5.94 -15.23
N ASP A 108 -7.85 -6.77 -14.19
CA ASP A 108 -9.08 -7.12 -13.50
C ASP A 108 -9.65 -5.90 -12.75
N ASN A 109 -10.90 -5.54 -13.04
CA ASN A 109 -11.64 -4.54 -12.27
C ASN A 109 -12.24 -5.19 -11.02
N ASN A 110 -11.37 -5.57 -10.07
CA ASN A 110 -11.74 -6.40 -8.92
C ASN A 110 -11.62 -5.68 -7.56
N GLY A 111 -11.16 -4.43 -7.55
CA GLY A 111 -11.10 -3.57 -6.37
C GLY A 111 -12.25 -2.57 -6.31
N GLU A 112 -12.51 -2.03 -5.10
CA GLU A 112 -13.57 -1.05 -4.87
C GLU A 112 -13.17 -0.03 -3.80
N LEU A 113 -13.58 1.23 -4.01
CA LEU A 113 -13.48 2.30 -3.02
C LEU A 113 -14.88 2.69 -2.54
N THR A 114 -15.11 2.62 -1.24
CA THR A 114 -16.35 3.07 -0.60
C THR A 114 -16.10 4.45 0.00
N LEU A 115 -16.77 5.47 -0.54
CA LEU A 115 -16.64 6.85 -0.06
C LEU A 115 -17.74 7.17 0.94
N GLY A 116 -17.37 7.69 2.10
CA GLY A 116 -18.32 8.09 3.13
C GLY A 116 -18.63 7.04 4.20
N GLY A 117 -17.96 5.89 4.16
CA GLY A 117 -18.25 4.78 5.06
C GLY A 117 -17.51 3.50 4.68
N VAL A 118 -18.10 2.37 5.04
CA VAL A 118 -17.58 1.02 4.79
C VAL A 118 -18.61 0.19 4.03
N ASP A 119 -18.16 -0.82 3.29
CA ASP A 119 -19.03 -1.80 2.63
C ASP A 119 -18.86 -3.16 3.31
N SER A 120 -19.88 -3.56 4.07
CA SER A 120 -19.91 -4.83 4.80
C SER A 120 -19.98 -6.07 3.92
N THR A 121 -20.25 -5.91 2.62
CA THR A 121 -20.22 -7.03 1.66
C THR A 121 -18.80 -7.40 1.23
N LYS A 122 -17.81 -6.55 1.53
CA LYS A 122 -16.40 -6.70 1.09
C LYS A 122 -15.47 -7.27 2.16
N TYR A 123 -15.99 -7.56 3.34
CA TYR A 123 -15.20 -8.15 4.42
C TYR A 123 -16.01 -9.13 5.26
N THR A 124 -15.30 -9.98 5.97
CA THR A 124 -15.87 -10.96 6.90
C THR A 124 -15.35 -10.69 8.32
N GLY A 125 -16.13 -11.12 9.32
CA GLY A 125 -15.81 -10.87 10.72
C GLY A 125 -15.98 -9.41 11.13
N ALA A 126 -15.29 -9.02 12.20
CA ALA A 126 -15.38 -7.67 12.76
C ALA A 126 -14.28 -6.75 12.20
N LEU A 127 -14.63 -5.48 11.99
CA LEU A 127 -13.66 -4.42 11.74
C LEU A 127 -12.93 -4.07 13.05
N ASN A 128 -11.61 -4.22 13.04
CA ASN A 128 -10.75 -3.90 14.16
C ASN A 128 -10.08 -2.56 13.91
N TYR A 129 -10.47 -1.55 14.68
CA TYR A 129 -9.93 -0.21 14.57
C TYR A 129 -8.76 0.02 15.52
N VAL A 130 -7.74 0.74 15.03
CA VAL A 130 -6.64 1.28 15.83
C VAL A 130 -6.52 2.78 15.57
N PRO A 131 -6.14 3.59 16.57
CA PRO A 131 -5.95 5.03 16.37
C PRO A 131 -4.80 5.28 15.40
N THR A 132 -4.89 6.35 14.62
CA THR A 132 -3.74 6.84 13.86
C THR A 132 -2.67 7.39 14.80
N LEU A 133 -1.42 7.38 14.32
CA LEU A 133 -0.32 7.97 15.08
C LEU A 133 -0.46 9.49 15.17
N LYS A 134 -0.23 10.04 16.37
CA LYS A 134 -0.24 11.50 16.61
C LYS A 134 1.14 12.16 16.52
N SER A 135 2.20 11.35 16.50
CA SER A 135 3.58 11.84 16.46
C SER A 135 4.52 10.81 15.82
N GLY A 136 5.73 11.27 15.49
CA GLY A 136 6.73 10.48 14.79
C GLY A 136 6.55 10.49 13.27
N ASN A 137 7.48 9.85 12.56
CA ASN A 137 7.63 10.02 11.12
C ASN A 137 6.47 9.48 10.28
N ALA A 138 5.73 8.50 10.82
CA ALA A 138 4.57 7.91 10.16
C ALA A 138 3.25 8.66 10.43
N ALA A 139 3.23 9.62 11.39
CA ALA A 139 2.00 10.32 11.80
C ALA A 139 1.44 11.28 10.75
N ALA A 140 2.27 11.77 9.83
CA ALA A 140 1.79 12.59 8.71
C ALA A 140 1.00 11.78 7.67
N TYR A 141 1.06 10.44 7.73
CA TYR A 141 0.39 9.52 6.82
C TYR A 141 -0.75 8.79 7.53
N TRP A 142 -1.34 7.80 6.85
CA TRP A 142 -2.15 6.76 7.49
C TRP A 142 -1.27 5.82 8.34
N GLY A 143 -0.73 6.38 9.42
CA GLY A 143 0.26 5.74 10.29
C GLY A 143 -0.38 4.91 11.41
N VAL A 144 0.20 3.74 11.66
CA VAL A 144 -0.23 2.81 12.72
C VAL A 144 0.94 2.35 13.59
N SER A 145 0.65 2.04 14.85
CA SER A 145 1.58 1.31 15.72
C SER A 145 1.48 -0.19 15.45
N ILE A 146 2.63 -0.84 15.34
CA ILE A 146 2.75 -2.27 15.09
C ILE A 146 3.36 -2.91 16.32
N ALA A 147 2.64 -3.85 16.91
CA ALA A 147 3.07 -4.55 18.11
C ALA A 147 4.19 -5.55 17.81
N SER A 148 4.08 -6.30 16.70
CA SER A 148 5.16 -7.19 16.27
C SER A 148 5.03 -7.64 14.81
N PHE A 149 6.16 -8.10 14.27
CA PHE A 149 6.21 -8.91 13.05
C PHE A 149 6.68 -10.31 13.42
N ASN A 150 6.07 -11.32 12.81
CA ASN A 150 6.36 -12.72 13.10
C ASN A 150 6.45 -13.53 11.81
N TYR A 151 7.27 -14.58 11.83
CA TYR A 151 7.28 -15.62 10.80
C TYR A 151 7.24 -16.99 11.48
N GLY A 152 6.14 -17.72 11.31
CA GLY A 152 5.83 -18.87 12.16
C GLY A 152 5.82 -18.47 13.64
N SER A 153 6.59 -19.17 14.47
CA SER A 153 6.79 -18.84 15.88
C SER A 153 7.91 -17.82 16.14
N THR A 154 8.65 -17.40 15.11
CA THR A 154 9.79 -16.50 15.25
C THR A 154 9.35 -15.05 15.27
N VAL A 155 9.63 -14.34 16.36
CA VAL A 155 9.45 -12.88 16.45
C VAL A 155 10.56 -12.18 15.68
N LEU A 156 10.19 -11.47 14.61
CA LEU A 156 11.10 -10.72 13.77
C LEU A 156 11.44 -9.38 14.41
N ALA A 157 10.42 -8.65 14.87
CA ALA A 157 10.60 -7.45 15.68
C ALA A 157 9.38 -7.25 16.57
N SER A 158 9.60 -6.59 17.70
CA SER A 158 8.57 -6.15 18.64
C SER A 158 8.60 -4.63 18.69
N GLY A 159 7.45 -3.99 18.49
CA GLY A 159 7.34 -2.55 18.41
C GLY A 159 7.89 -1.97 17.11
N ALA A 160 7.01 -1.37 16.32
CA ALA A 160 7.36 -0.55 15.18
C ALA A 160 6.26 0.48 14.92
N THR A 161 6.52 1.39 14.00
CA THR A 161 5.49 2.22 13.37
C THR A 161 5.60 2.03 11.87
N GLY A 162 4.47 2.16 11.18
CA GLY A 162 4.41 2.01 9.74
C GLY A 162 3.25 2.80 9.16
N ILE A 163 3.21 2.88 7.83
CA ILE A 163 2.11 3.49 7.09
C ILE A 163 1.32 2.41 6.35
N VAL A 164 0.02 2.65 6.17
CA VAL A 164 -0.86 1.83 5.35
C VAL A 164 -1.04 2.54 4.02
N ASP A 165 -0.52 1.97 2.94
CA ASP A 165 -0.32 2.70 1.68
C ASP A 165 -0.76 1.87 0.48
N THR A 166 -1.90 2.24 -0.10
CA THR A 166 -2.45 1.63 -1.32
C THR A 166 -1.56 1.87 -2.55
N GLY A 167 -0.68 2.88 -2.52
CA GLY A 167 0.22 3.23 -3.62
C GLY A 167 1.54 2.45 -3.63
N THR A 168 1.83 1.69 -2.58
CA THR A 168 3.01 0.83 -2.51
C THR A 168 2.63 -0.61 -2.76
N THR A 169 3.27 -1.31 -3.71
CA THR A 169 2.96 -2.72 -3.99
C THR A 169 3.38 -3.65 -2.85
N LEU A 170 4.63 -3.55 -2.39
CA LEU A 170 5.28 -4.52 -1.49
C LEU A 170 4.95 -4.28 -0.01
N ILE A 171 5.27 -5.28 0.81
CA ILE A 171 5.20 -5.19 2.27
C ILE A 171 6.62 -4.91 2.78
N TYR A 172 6.88 -3.66 3.15
CA TYR A 172 8.20 -3.28 3.67
C TYR A 172 8.23 -3.43 5.19
N ILE A 173 9.28 -4.06 5.71
CA ILE A 173 9.55 -4.18 7.15
C ILE A 173 10.95 -3.65 7.48
N PRO A 174 11.22 -3.21 8.73
CA PRO A 174 12.51 -2.62 9.09
C PRO A 174 13.67 -3.59 8.83
N SER A 175 14.86 -3.07 8.46
CA SER A 175 16.03 -3.91 8.11
C SER A 175 16.32 -5.02 9.13
N ALA A 176 16.20 -4.72 10.43
CA ALA A 176 16.45 -5.70 11.49
C ALA A 176 15.44 -6.85 11.48
N ALA A 177 14.16 -6.56 11.23
CA ALA A 177 13.11 -7.55 11.08
C ALA A 177 13.28 -8.34 9.77
N TYR A 178 13.65 -7.66 8.69
CA TYR A 178 13.92 -8.28 7.38
C TYR A 178 15.08 -9.28 7.44
N SER A 179 16.19 -8.94 8.09
CA SER A 179 17.31 -9.87 8.26
C SER A 179 16.91 -11.14 9.01
N LYS A 180 16.11 -11.01 10.07
CA LYS A 180 15.54 -12.16 10.79
C LYS A 180 14.54 -12.94 9.94
N TYR A 181 13.77 -12.27 9.10
CA TYR A 181 12.84 -12.90 8.17
C TYR A 181 13.59 -13.78 7.16
N LEU A 182 14.69 -13.28 6.58
CA LEU A 182 15.54 -14.08 5.69
C LEU A 182 16.06 -15.33 6.40
N SER A 183 16.62 -15.18 7.60
CA SER A 183 17.14 -16.30 8.39
C SER A 183 16.05 -17.32 8.76
N ALA A 184 14.87 -16.87 9.19
CA ALA A 184 13.79 -17.75 9.62
C ALA A 184 13.05 -18.41 8.45
N SER A 185 12.93 -17.74 7.31
CA SER A 185 12.24 -18.26 6.13
C SER A 185 13.15 -19.06 5.20
N GLY A 186 14.48 -18.97 5.36
CA GLY A 186 15.47 -19.56 4.46
C GLY A 186 15.61 -18.83 3.11
N GLY A 187 15.10 -17.60 3.04
CA GLY A 187 15.09 -16.79 1.81
C GLY A 187 16.38 -16.00 1.62
N ARG A 188 16.62 -15.55 0.38
CA ARG A 188 17.70 -14.61 0.04
C ARG A 188 17.18 -13.55 -0.91
N THR A 189 17.60 -12.29 -0.71
CA THR A 189 17.31 -11.22 -1.68
C THR A 189 17.94 -11.57 -3.03
N ASP A 190 17.13 -11.66 -4.07
CA ASP A 190 17.59 -11.83 -5.44
C ASP A 190 18.08 -10.46 -5.94
N PRO A 191 19.37 -10.31 -6.28
CA PRO A 191 19.94 -9.01 -6.65
C PRO A 191 19.40 -8.46 -7.96
N THR A 192 18.82 -9.31 -8.82
CA THR A 192 18.22 -8.88 -10.10
C THR A 192 16.85 -8.26 -9.88
N THR A 193 16.05 -8.83 -8.98
CA THR A 193 14.65 -8.39 -8.80
C THR A 193 14.44 -7.51 -7.57
N GLY A 194 15.34 -7.59 -6.60
CA GLY A 194 15.19 -6.98 -5.27
C GLY A 194 14.21 -7.74 -4.35
N LEU A 195 13.52 -8.77 -4.83
CA LEU A 195 12.59 -9.58 -4.05
C LEU A 195 13.33 -10.68 -3.29
N VAL A 196 12.74 -11.16 -2.19
CA VAL A 196 13.21 -12.40 -1.56
C VAL A 196 12.89 -13.56 -2.47
N SER A 197 13.87 -14.42 -2.71
CA SER A 197 13.74 -15.67 -3.45
C SER A 197 14.05 -16.88 -2.58
N TYR A 198 13.41 -18.01 -2.91
CA TYR A 198 13.57 -19.30 -2.26
C TYR A 198 13.77 -20.40 -3.30
N THR A 199 14.65 -21.35 -3.02
CA THR A 199 14.80 -22.59 -3.81
C THR A 199 13.76 -23.64 -3.44
N THR A 200 13.33 -23.64 -2.18
CA THR A 200 12.25 -24.52 -1.67
C THR A 200 11.09 -23.65 -1.23
N LYS A 201 9.85 -24.05 -1.53
CA LYS A 201 8.67 -23.28 -1.15
C LYS A 201 8.61 -23.14 0.39
N PRO A 202 8.57 -21.92 0.93
CA PRO A 202 8.44 -21.72 2.37
C PRO A 202 7.04 -22.16 2.84
N THR A 203 6.96 -22.64 4.08
CA THR A 203 5.72 -23.15 4.71
C THR A 203 5.24 -22.30 5.89
N GLY A 204 6.08 -21.39 6.40
CA GLY A 204 5.74 -20.56 7.55
C GLY A 204 4.84 -19.40 7.15
N ASN A 205 3.95 -19.00 8.05
CA ASN A 205 3.10 -17.82 7.83
C ASN A 205 3.84 -16.55 8.26
N PHE A 206 3.67 -15.46 7.50
CA PHE A 206 4.11 -14.12 7.92
C PHE A 206 2.96 -13.41 8.62
N SER A 207 3.20 -12.73 9.74
CA SER A 207 2.15 -12.02 10.46
C SER A 207 2.57 -10.65 10.95
N ILE A 208 1.64 -9.70 10.89
CA ILE A 208 1.77 -8.36 11.46
C ILE A 208 0.73 -8.24 12.59
N LYS A 209 1.16 -7.89 13.79
CA LYS A 209 0.25 -7.61 14.90
C LYS A 209 0.04 -6.09 15.00
N ILE A 210 -1.19 -5.65 14.82
CA ILE A 210 -1.58 -4.22 14.87
C ILE A 210 -2.62 -4.08 15.98
N GLY A 211 -2.28 -3.28 17.01
CA GLY A 211 -3.03 -3.28 18.26
C GLY A 211 -3.01 -4.67 18.92
N THR A 212 -4.18 -5.23 19.19
CA THR A 212 -4.34 -6.56 19.81
C THR A 212 -4.50 -7.68 18.78
N VAL A 213 -4.73 -7.35 17.51
CA VAL A 213 -5.09 -8.31 16.45
C VAL A 213 -3.89 -8.67 15.60
N THR A 214 -3.75 -9.96 15.31
CA THR A 214 -2.72 -10.50 14.43
C THR A 214 -3.31 -10.77 13.05
N TYR A 215 -2.72 -10.15 12.03
CA TYR A 215 -3.06 -10.33 10.62
C TYR A 215 -2.01 -11.24 9.98
N THR A 216 -2.44 -12.40 9.52
CA THR A 216 -1.57 -13.47 9.04
C THR A 216 -1.72 -13.65 7.53
N LEU A 217 -0.59 -13.74 6.83
CA LEU A 217 -0.51 -14.15 5.43
C LEU A 217 0.11 -15.55 5.36
N THR A 218 -0.60 -16.46 4.71
CA THR A 218 -0.08 -17.78 4.33
C THR A 218 0.96 -17.65 3.21
N PRO A 219 1.79 -18.67 2.96
CA PRO A 219 2.67 -18.71 1.80
C PRO A 219 1.97 -18.42 0.47
N ALA A 220 0.72 -18.84 0.30
CA ALA A 220 -0.04 -18.54 -0.92
C ALA A 220 -0.35 -17.05 -1.09
N GLN A 221 -0.41 -16.28 0.01
CA GLN A 221 -0.79 -14.87 0.01
C GLN A 221 0.42 -13.93 -0.01
N TYR A 222 1.54 -14.27 0.63
CA TYR A 222 2.74 -13.43 0.60
C TYR A 222 3.72 -13.79 -0.53
N LEU A 223 3.60 -14.97 -1.17
CA LEU A 223 4.40 -15.31 -2.34
C LEU A 223 3.78 -14.75 -3.62
N VAL A 224 4.64 -14.42 -4.58
CA VAL A 224 4.22 -14.07 -5.94
C VAL A 224 3.58 -15.29 -6.60
N PRO A 225 2.35 -15.19 -7.14
CA PRO A 225 1.77 -16.28 -7.91
C PRO A 225 2.61 -16.59 -9.15
N THR A 226 2.87 -17.86 -9.43
CA THR A 226 3.70 -18.27 -10.58
C THR A 226 3.15 -17.81 -11.92
N SER A 227 1.82 -17.64 -12.02
CA SER A 227 1.16 -17.09 -13.20
C SER A 227 1.54 -15.62 -13.48
N GLN A 228 2.01 -14.89 -12.47
CA GLN A 228 2.43 -13.49 -12.58
C GLN A 228 3.94 -13.33 -12.82
N TYR A 229 4.72 -14.43 -12.84
CA TYR A 229 6.18 -14.33 -12.99
C TYR A 229 6.60 -13.64 -14.27
N GLY A 230 5.90 -13.89 -15.38
CA GLY A 230 6.17 -13.22 -16.65
C GLY A 230 6.01 -11.70 -16.57
N PHE A 231 5.04 -11.22 -15.80
CA PHE A 231 4.79 -9.80 -15.60
C PHE A 231 5.91 -9.13 -14.77
N PHE A 232 6.35 -9.80 -13.70
CA PHE A 232 7.39 -9.28 -12.81
C PHE A 232 8.83 -9.64 -13.24
N GLY A 233 9.01 -10.29 -14.41
CA GLY A 233 10.33 -10.70 -14.90
C GLY A 233 11.02 -11.75 -14.01
N LEU A 234 10.24 -12.60 -13.35
CA LEU A 234 10.74 -13.59 -12.38
C LEU A 234 11.08 -14.90 -13.06
N SER A 235 12.10 -15.59 -12.54
CA SER A 235 12.57 -16.85 -13.10
C SER A 235 11.77 -18.04 -12.58
N ALA A 236 11.48 -19.00 -13.45
CA ALA A 236 10.96 -20.30 -13.05
C ALA A 236 11.95 -21.06 -12.13
N GLY A 237 11.46 -22.04 -11.37
CA GLY A 237 12.29 -22.86 -10.47
C GLY A 237 12.65 -22.18 -9.13
N LYS A 238 12.13 -20.99 -8.87
CA LYS A 238 12.22 -20.27 -7.59
C LYS A 238 10.84 -19.83 -7.11
N TYR A 239 10.75 -19.51 -5.83
CA TYR A 239 9.60 -18.82 -5.22
C TYR A 239 10.01 -17.41 -4.83
N TYR A 240 9.14 -16.42 -5.03
CA TYR A 240 9.43 -15.02 -4.69
C TYR A 240 8.41 -14.48 -3.69
N SER A 241 8.83 -13.57 -2.80
CA SER A 241 7.95 -12.97 -1.77
C SER A 241 7.73 -11.47 -1.99
N TRP A 242 6.55 -11.01 -1.59
CA TRP A 242 6.17 -9.59 -1.53
C TRP A 242 6.76 -8.84 -0.34
N ILE A 243 7.43 -9.54 0.59
CA ILE A 243 8.06 -8.95 1.77
C ILE A 243 9.44 -8.41 1.39
N ALA A 244 9.69 -7.14 1.70
CA ALA A 244 10.86 -6.40 1.27
C ALA A 244 11.53 -5.65 2.42
N ASN A 245 12.80 -5.28 2.20
CA ASN A 245 13.58 -4.50 3.16
C ASN A 245 13.20 -3.02 3.10
N GLY A 246 12.57 -2.50 4.16
CA GLY A 246 12.22 -1.08 4.28
C GLY A 246 13.34 -0.17 4.76
N GLY A 247 14.52 -0.73 5.07
CA GLY A 247 15.70 0.04 5.46
C GLY A 247 15.71 0.45 6.93
N THR A 248 16.59 1.42 7.24
CA THR A 248 16.80 2.01 8.57
C THR A 248 16.28 3.45 8.68
N GLY A 249 15.64 3.96 7.62
CA GLY A 249 15.15 5.33 7.57
C GLY A 249 13.93 5.59 8.45
N SER A 250 13.55 6.86 8.52
CA SER A 250 12.48 7.42 9.35
C SER A 250 11.11 6.71 9.23
N VAL A 251 10.69 6.39 8.01
CA VAL A 251 9.60 5.46 7.71
C VAL A 251 10.23 4.29 6.98
N ASN A 252 10.20 3.12 7.60
CA ASN A 252 10.82 1.88 7.13
C ASN A 252 9.86 0.68 7.20
N THR A 253 8.59 0.94 7.48
CA THR A 253 7.51 -0.04 7.39
C THR A 253 6.40 0.54 6.53
N ILE A 254 6.00 -0.23 5.51
CA ILE A 254 4.88 0.11 4.64
C ILE A 254 4.02 -1.14 4.46
N ILE A 255 2.77 -1.06 4.88
CA ILE A 255 1.74 -2.08 4.65
C ILE A 255 1.11 -1.75 3.29
N GLY A 256 1.67 -2.35 2.24
CA GLY A 256 1.30 -2.09 0.85
C GLY A 256 0.14 -2.93 0.33
N GLN A 257 -0.18 -2.72 -0.95
CA GLN A 257 -1.24 -3.38 -1.71
C GLN A 257 -1.28 -4.89 -1.51
N LYS A 258 -0.14 -5.60 -1.55
CA LYS A 258 -0.14 -7.08 -1.43
C LYS A 258 -0.61 -7.60 -0.08
N PHE A 259 -0.51 -6.79 0.98
CA PHE A 259 -1.19 -7.09 2.24
C PHE A 259 -2.69 -6.75 2.15
N LEU A 260 -3.02 -5.58 1.60
CA LEU A 260 -4.37 -5.04 1.48
C LEU A 260 -5.29 -5.85 0.52
N GLU A 261 -4.71 -6.64 -0.39
CA GLU A 261 -5.44 -7.64 -1.18
C GLU A 261 -6.06 -8.76 -0.31
N ASN A 262 -5.61 -8.93 0.93
CA ASN A 262 -6.12 -9.96 1.85
C ASN A 262 -6.96 -9.39 3.00
N TYR A 263 -6.92 -8.07 3.18
CA TYR A 263 -7.58 -7.38 4.30
C TYR A 263 -8.26 -6.12 3.79
N TYR A 264 -9.57 -6.05 3.98
CA TYR A 264 -10.32 -4.82 3.80
C TYR A 264 -9.78 -3.77 4.76
N SER A 265 -9.56 -2.55 4.26
CA SER A 265 -8.98 -1.47 5.03
C SER A 265 -9.88 -0.26 5.06
N VAL A 266 -9.92 0.42 6.20
CA VAL A 266 -10.75 1.61 6.43
C VAL A 266 -9.88 2.74 6.91
N TYR A 267 -9.99 3.89 6.28
CA TYR A 267 -9.28 5.12 6.61
C TYR A 267 -10.31 6.15 7.09
N ASP A 268 -10.40 6.32 8.40
CA ASP A 268 -11.44 7.12 9.06
C ASP A 268 -10.82 8.42 9.58
N THR A 269 -10.89 9.48 8.76
CA THR A 269 -10.39 10.82 9.11
C THR A 269 -11.21 11.38 10.27
N THR A 270 -12.54 11.23 10.23
CA THR A 270 -13.46 11.78 11.24
C THR A 270 -13.12 11.33 12.66
N ASN A 271 -12.72 10.06 12.84
CA ASN A 271 -12.39 9.50 14.14
C ASN A 271 -10.89 9.24 14.36
N ALA A 272 -10.02 9.71 13.45
CA ALA A 272 -8.57 9.53 13.50
C ALA A 272 -8.15 8.07 13.77
N ARG A 273 -8.64 7.14 12.95
CA ARG A 273 -8.39 5.69 13.12
C ARG A 273 -8.31 4.95 11.79
N ILE A 274 -7.70 3.78 11.83
CA ILE A 274 -7.61 2.85 10.70
C ILE A 274 -8.23 1.52 11.12
N GLY A 275 -9.06 0.95 10.25
CA GLY A 275 -9.75 -0.31 10.47
C GLY A 275 -9.26 -1.41 9.54
N PHE A 276 -9.25 -2.64 10.02
CA PHE A 276 -8.99 -3.82 9.19
C PHE A 276 -9.96 -4.97 9.50
N ALA A 277 -10.33 -5.71 8.46
CA ALA A 277 -11.04 -6.98 8.54
C ALA A 277 -10.56 -7.91 7.42
N THR A 278 -10.81 -9.21 7.54
CA THR A 278 -10.50 -10.16 6.46
C THR A 278 -11.32 -9.80 5.22
N ALA A 279 -10.66 -9.61 4.08
CA ALA A 279 -11.35 -9.33 2.81
C ALA A 279 -12.24 -10.52 2.41
N ALA A 280 -13.39 -10.23 1.80
CA ALA A 280 -14.34 -11.24 1.29
C ALA A 280 -13.88 -11.87 -0.03
#